data_AF-A0A7J9VY25-F1
#
_entry.id   AF-A0A7J9VY25-F1
#
_cell.length_a   1.000
_cell.length_b   1.000
_cell.length_c   1.000
_cell.angle_alpha   90.00
_cell.angle_beta   90.00
_cell.angle_gamma   90.00
#
_symmetry.space_group_name_H-M   'P 1'
#
loop_
_entity.id
_entity.type
_entity.pdbx_description
1 polymer ?
#
loop_
_entity_poly.entity_id
_entity_poly.type
_entity_poly.pdbx_seq_one_letter_code
_entity_poly.pdbx_strand_id
1 'polypeptide(L)'
;MGISIALTATSMIGAALLPETASQGQRELQRYFDVTAESSLPAWWMTSLLLAAALAHASAGFITRLGRLRGAWCWVLGAAGFAVLSANEHALLAQRLETLGAALAAVTGFPRPVLAAAVAAGLLMATALALLAYRERRRTRWLLAAGAILLAGSTAAGALTQNLVAGGATGFAGAGSVLADNAGWLGRAAGALLLAAAAMSTMSVTRSREGVRVCHRRAGPRAIVTASVPAADPREEGVPA
;
A
#
# COMPACT_ATOMS: atom_id res chain seq x y z
N MET A 1 9.11 -6.58 -6.11
CA MET A 1 9.88 -5.58 -6.88
C MET A 1 9.85 -5.86 -8.38
N GLY A 2 10.22 -7.07 -8.84
CA GLY A 2 10.21 -7.40 -10.28
C GLY A 2 8.88 -7.12 -10.99
N ILE A 3 7.75 -7.49 -10.38
CA ILE A 3 6.42 -7.21 -10.94
C ILE A 3 6.17 -5.69 -11.04
N SER A 4 6.41 -4.90 -9.99
CA SER A 4 6.23 -3.45 -10.04
C SER A 4 7.08 -2.78 -11.12
N ILE A 5 8.33 -3.22 -11.29
CA ILE A 5 9.24 -2.74 -12.33
C ILE A 5 8.68 -3.11 -13.71
N ALA A 6 8.27 -4.35 -13.90
CA ALA A 6 7.69 -4.83 -15.16
C ALA A 6 6.44 -4.03 -15.53
N LEU A 7 5.52 -3.81 -14.59
CA LEU A 7 4.29 -3.05 -14.83
C LEU A 7 4.58 -1.58 -15.19
N THR A 8 5.54 -0.96 -14.51
CA THR A 8 5.95 0.42 -14.82
C THR A 8 6.61 0.48 -16.20
N ALA A 9 7.50 -0.46 -16.53
CA ALA A 9 8.14 -0.54 -17.83
C ALA A 9 7.12 -0.79 -18.95
N THR A 10 6.18 -1.72 -18.76
CA THR A 10 5.10 -2.01 -19.72
C THR A 10 4.21 -0.79 -19.93
N SER A 11 3.91 -0.05 -18.87
CA SER A 11 3.12 1.19 -18.97
C SER A 11 3.85 2.27 -19.77
N MET A 12 5.14 2.48 -19.52
CA MET A 12 5.97 3.42 -20.29
C MET A 12 6.08 3.02 -21.77
N ILE A 13 6.27 1.73 -22.05
CA ILE A 13 6.35 1.19 -23.42
C ILE A 13 5.00 1.38 -24.14
N GLY A 14 3.88 1.12 -23.46
CA GLY A 14 2.54 1.33 -24.01
C GLY A 14 2.29 2.79 -24.40
N ALA A 15 2.71 3.74 -23.56
CA ALA A 15 2.59 5.16 -23.86
C ALA A 15 3.46 5.62 -25.04
N ALA A 16 4.63 4.99 -25.25
CA ALA A 16 5.58 5.39 -26.30
C ALA A 16 5.28 4.79 -27.68
N LEU A 17 4.63 3.62 -27.75
CA LEU A 17 4.49 2.85 -29.00
C LEU A 17 3.16 3.03 -29.74
N LEU A 18 2.13 3.60 -29.11
CA LEU A 18 0.78 3.63 -29.68
C LEU A 18 0.46 5.02 -30.28
N PRO A 19 0.32 5.15 -31.61
CA PRO A 19 -0.08 6.41 -32.24
C PRO A 19 -1.54 6.76 -31.94
N GLU A 20 -1.88 8.06 -31.95
CA GLU A 20 -3.23 8.57 -31.67
C GLU A 20 -4.33 7.99 -32.59
N THR A 21 -3.96 7.42 -33.74
CA THR A 21 -4.86 6.80 -34.72
C THR A 21 -5.28 5.36 -34.37
N ALA A 22 -5.00 4.89 -33.15
CA ALA A 22 -5.31 3.54 -32.72
C ALA A 22 -6.82 3.20 -32.76
N SER A 23 -7.12 1.97 -33.14
CA SER A 23 -8.49 1.42 -33.14
C SER A 23 -9.14 1.52 -31.74
N GLN A 24 -10.47 1.50 -31.67
CA GLN A 24 -11.19 1.63 -30.38
C GLN A 24 -10.73 0.61 -29.33
N GLY A 25 -10.51 -0.66 -29.73
CA GLY A 25 -9.99 -1.69 -28.83
C GLY A 25 -8.57 -1.41 -28.34
N GLN A 26 -7.69 -0.83 -29.17
CA GLN A 26 -6.35 -0.41 -28.75
C GLN A 26 -6.41 0.77 -27.78
N ARG A 27 -7.36 1.70 -27.95
CA ARG A 27 -7.58 2.81 -27.02
C ARG A 27 -8.07 2.34 -25.64
N GLU A 28 -8.91 1.32 -25.60
CA GLU A 28 -9.32 0.68 -24.33
C GLU A 28 -8.13 -0.01 -23.66
N LEU A 29 -7.33 -0.78 -24.41
CA LEU A 29 -6.11 -1.39 -23.88
C LEU A 29 -5.12 -0.33 -23.38
N GLN A 30 -4.99 0.78 -24.11
CA GLN A 30 -4.16 1.91 -23.72
C GLN A 30 -4.62 2.52 -22.39
N ARG A 31 -5.94 2.72 -22.20
CA ARG A 31 -6.49 3.17 -20.90
C ARG A 31 -6.18 2.21 -19.75
N TYR A 32 -6.10 0.90 -19.99
CA TYR A 32 -5.68 -0.06 -18.96
C TYR A 32 -4.21 0.11 -18.55
N PHE A 33 -3.33 0.58 -19.44
CA PHE A 33 -1.92 0.79 -19.15
C PHE A 33 -1.55 2.26 -18.89
N ASP A 34 -2.46 3.19 -19.14
CA ASP A 34 -2.25 4.61 -18.95
C ASP A 34 -2.17 4.95 -17.47
N VAL A 35 -0.98 5.34 -17.00
CA VAL A 35 -0.72 5.73 -15.61
C VAL A 35 -1.64 6.85 -15.11
N THR A 36 -2.12 7.69 -16.03
CA THR A 36 -2.99 8.81 -15.73
C THR A 36 -4.46 8.40 -15.65
N ALA A 37 -4.81 7.23 -16.20
CA ALA A 37 -6.17 6.71 -16.11
C ALA A 37 -6.43 6.13 -14.71
N GLU A 38 -7.56 6.55 -14.15
CA GLU A 38 -8.05 6.21 -12.81
C GLU A 38 -8.27 4.70 -12.59
N SER A 39 -8.54 3.93 -13.64
CA SER A 39 -8.74 2.47 -13.58
C SER A 39 -7.58 1.68 -14.17
N SER A 40 -6.38 2.26 -14.20
CA SER A 40 -5.21 1.64 -14.82
C SER A 40 -4.59 0.54 -13.97
N LEU A 41 -3.94 -0.41 -14.63
CA LEU A 41 -3.30 -1.55 -14.00
C LEU A 41 -2.29 -1.15 -12.91
N PRO A 42 -1.46 -0.07 -13.05
CA PRO A 42 -0.66 0.46 -11.96
C PRO A 42 -1.46 0.84 -10.71
N ALA A 43 -2.63 1.46 -10.86
CA ALA A 43 -3.50 1.83 -9.75
C ALA A 43 -4.09 0.59 -9.04
N TRP A 44 -4.55 -0.42 -9.78
CA TRP A 44 -5.03 -1.69 -9.22
C TRP A 44 -3.90 -2.44 -8.48
N TRP A 45 -2.70 -2.45 -9.05
CA TRP A 45 -1.53 -3.04 -8.42
C TRP A 45 -1.18 -2.33 -7.11
N MET A 46 -1.16 -0.99 -7.11
CA MET A 46 -0.91 -0.22 -5.90
C MET A 46 -1.98 -0.44 -4.83
N THR A 47 -3.25 -0.47 -5.22
CA THR A 47 -4.37 -0.81 -4.33
C THR A 47 -4.14 -2.16 -3.65
N SER A 48 -3.73 -3.16 -4.43
CA SER A 48 -3.40 -4.50 -3.94
C SER A 48 -2.20 -4.52 -3.00
N LEU A 49 -1.15 -3.75 -3.30
CA LEU A 49 0.03 -3.61 -2.44
C LEU A 49 -0.29 -2.95 -1.10
N LEU A 50 -1.12 -1.90 -1.10
CA LEU A 50 -1.57 -1.24 0.11
C LEU A 50 -2.45 -2.17 0.95
N LEU A 51 -3.34 -2.93 0.30
CA LEU A 51 -4.14 -3.94 0.98
C LEU A 51 -3.25 -5.02 1.61
N ALA A 52 -2.24 -5.51 0.88
CA ALA A 52 -1.27 -6.47 1.42
C ALA A 52 -0.48 -5.89 2.60
N ALA A 53 -0.06 -4.61 2.52
CA ALA A 53 0.59 -3.91 3.64
C ALA A 53 -0.35 -3.78 4.84
N ALA A 54 -1.64 -3.48 4.61
CA ALA A 54 -2.66 -3.42 5.64
C ALA A 54 -2.83 -4.77 6.35
N LEU A 55 -2.99 -5.86 5.59
CA LEU A 55 -3.11 -7.22 6.13
C LEU A 55 -1.86 -7.66 6.90
N ALA A 56 -0.67 -7.32 6.40
CA ALA A 56 0.59 -7.61 7.09
C ALA A 56 0.68 -6.86 8.43
N HIS A 57 0.28 -5.58 8.47
CA HIS A 57 0.23 -4.79 9.70
C HIS A 57 -0.85 -5.28 10.67
N ALA A 58 -2.02 -5.66 10.16
CA ALA A 58 -3.10 -6.23 10.98
C ALA A 58 -2.66 -7.54 11.63
N SER A 59 -2.03 -8.42 10.85
CA SER A 59 -1.45 -9.68 11.33
C SER A 59 -0.37 -9.43 12.38
N ALA A 60 0.52 -8.46 12.15
CA ALA A 60 1.55 -8.09 13.12
C ALA A 60 0.93 -7.59 14.41
N GLY A 61 -0.04 -6.67 14.33
CA GLY A 61 -0.77 -6.14 15.48
C GLY A 61 -1.50 -7.22 16.27
N PHE A 62 -2.15 -8.16 15.57
CA PHE A 62 -2.83 -9.29 16.18
C PHE A 62 -1.86 -10.21 16.93
N ILE A 63 -0.75 -10.61 16.30
CA ILE A 63 0.29 -11.45 16.93
C ILE A 63 0.94 -10.71 18.11
N THR A 64 1.24 -9.40 17.98
CA THR A 64 1.75 -8.57 19.08
C THR A 64 0.76 -8.49 20.24
N ARG A 65 -0.55 -8.38 19.96
CA ARG A 65 -1.62 -8.36 20.97
C ARG A 65 -1.73 -9.70 21.70
N LEU A 66 -1.73 -10.82 20.98
CA LEU A 66 -1.75 -12.16 21.58
C LEU A 66 -0.50 -12.41 22.45
N GLY A 67 0.65 -11.89 22.02
CA GLY A 67 1.88 -11.91 22.81
C GLY A 67 1.91 -10.93 23.99
N ARG A 68 0.83 -10.18 24.25
CA ARG A 68 0.73 -9.13 25.27
C ARG A 68 1.88 -8.11 25.20
N LEU A 69 2.41 -7.88 24.01
CA LEU A 69 3.50 -6.95 23.79
C LEU A 69 2.96 -5.53 23.68
N ARG A 70 3.64 -4.57 24.29
CA ARG A 70 3.33 -3.15 24.14
C ARG A 70 3.54 -2.73 22.67
N GLY A 71 2.64 -1.88 22.15
CA GLY A 71 2.73 -1.33 20.78
C GLY A 71 1.85 -2.02 19.73
N ALA A 72 0.99 -2.97 20.12
CA ALA A 72 0.03 -3.59 19.20
C ALA A 72 -0.87 -2.55 18.48
N TRP A 73 -1.25 -1.47 19.18
CA TRP A 73 -2.08 -0.41 18.60
C TRP A 73 -1.40 0.33 17.44
N CYS A 74 -0.07 0.51 17.46
CA CYS A 74 0.64 1.18 16.37
C CYS A 74 0.53 0.37 15.07
N TRP A 75 0.59 -0.96 15.17
CA TRP A 75 0.39 -1.86 14.02
C TRP A 75 -1.04 -1.78 13.49
N VAL A 76 -2.03 -1.74 14.38
CA VAL A 76 -3.44 -1.59 14.00
C VAL A 76 -3.69 -0.25 13.31
N LEU A 77 -3.11 0.85 13.81
CA LEU A 77 -3.17 2.15 13.15
C LEU A 77 -2.50 2.14 11.78
N GLY A 78 -1.34 1.49 11.64
CA GLY A 78 -0.71 1.28 10.34
C GLY A 78 -1.64 0.52 9.38
N ALA A 79 -2.26 -0.57 9.85
CA ALA A 79 -3.22 -1.34 9.06
C ALA A 79 -4.42 -0.50 8.61
N ALA A 80 -5.02 0.28 9.52
CA ALA A 80 -6.12 1.18 9.21
C ALA A 80 -5.69 2.26 8.21
N GLY A 81 -4.51 2.86 8.39
CA GLY A 81 -3.96 3.85 7.46
C GLY A 81 -3.78 3.30 6.05
N PHE A 82 -3.18 2.12 5.91
CA PHE A 82 -3.03 1.48 4.60
C PHE A 82 -4.35 1.04 3.97
N ALA A 83 -5.33 0.60 4.77
CA ALA A 83 -6.66 0.27 4.27
C ALA A 83 -7.38 1.52 3.72
N VAL A 84 -7.28 2.66 4.42
CA VAL A 84 -7.82 3.94 3.94
C VAL A 84 -7.10 4.39 2.67
N LEU A 85 -5.77 4.31 2.62
CA LEU A 85 -5.01 4.64 1.41
C LEU A 85 -5.37 3.71 0.25
N SER A 86 -5.53 2.40 0.50
CA SER A 86 -5.96 1.43 -0.51
C SER A 86 -7.34 1.78 -1.06
N ALA A 87 -8.29 2.12 -0.18
CA ALA A 87 -9.63 2.55 -0.59
C ALA A 87 -9.59 3.86 -1.39
N ASN A 88 -8.70 4.79 -1.05
CA ASN A 88 -8.51 6.05 -1.77
C ASN A 88 -7.90 5.87 -3.16
N GLU A 89 -6.98 4.91 -3.33
CA GLU A 89 -6.41 4.58 -4.65
C GLU A 89 -7.42 3.86 -5.56
N HIS A 90 -8.50 3.31 -5.01
CA HIS A 90 -9.59 2.77 -5.81
C HIS A 90 -10.42 3.93 -6.36
N ALA A 91 -10.09 4.38 -7.57
CA ALA A 91 -10.48 5.67 -8.13
C ALA A 91 -12.00 5.96 -8.22
N LEU A 92 -12.85 4.94 -8.23
CA LEU A 92 -14.30 5.11 -8.11
C LEU A 92 -14.72 5.75 -6.78
N LEU A 93 -13.94 5.54 -5.72
CA LEU A 93 -14.18 6.15 -4.42
C LEU A 93 -13.74 7.61 -4.40
N ALA A 94 -12.60 7.94 -5.00
CA ALA A 94 -12.08 9.31 -5.06
C ALA A 94 -13.03 10.23 -5.84
N GLN A 95 -13.50 9.83 -7.03
CA GLN A 95 -14.50 10.60 -7.78
C GLN A 95 -15.82 10.77 -7.02
N ARG A 96 -16.28 9.72 -6.35
CA ARG A 96 -17.50 9.78 -5.53
C ARG A 96 -17.31 10.67 -4.30
N LEU A 97 -16.13 10.66 -3.70
CA LEU A 97 -15.78 11.52 -2.57
C LEU A 97 -15.57 12.97 -3.01
N GLU A 98 -15.09 13.22 -4.22
CA GLU A 98 -15.02 14.57 -4.79
C GLU A 98 -16.41 15.12 -5.09
N THR A 99 -17.32 14.31 -5.64
CA THR A 99 -18.71 14.73 -5.86
C THR A 99 -19.44 14.96 -4.54
N LEU A 100 -19.28 14.07 -3.56
CA LEU A 100 -19.79 14.28 -2.19
C LEU A 100 -19.15 15.49 -1.52
N GLY A 101 -17.85 15.67 -1.69
CA GLY A 101 -17.06 16.77 -1.13
C GLY A 101 -17.44 18.11 -1.73
N ALA A 102 -17.69 18.17 -3.04
CA ALA A 102 -18.19 19.36 -3.74
C ALA A 102 -19.63 19.69 -3.29
N ALA A 103 -20.49 18.68 -3.13
CA ALA A 103 -21.83 18.86 -2.58
C ALA A 103 -21.79 19.37 -1.13
N LEU A 104 -20.91 18.81 -0.29
CA LEU A 104 -20.71 19.24 1.10
C LEU A 104 -20.06 20.63 1.19
N ALA A 105 -19.09 20.93 0.33
CA ALA A 105 -18.41 22.24 0.28
C ALA A 105 -19.35 23.34 -0.22
N ALA A 106 -20.27 23.03 -1.14
CA ALA A 106 -21.33 23.95 -1.54
C ALA A 106 -22.29 24.29 -0.38
N VAL A 107 -22.49 23.36 0.55
CA VAL A 107 -23.34 23.56 1.75
C VAL A 107 -22.60 24.23 2.91
N THR A 108 -21.31 23.95 3.09
CA THR A 108 -20.51 24.39 4.25
C THR A 108 -19.58 25.56 3.96
N GLY A 109 -19.40 25.93 2.68
CA GLY A 109 -18.65 27.10 2.25
C GLY A 109 -17.12 26.98 2.20
N PHE A 110 -16.47 25.88 2.65
CA PHE A 110 -15.00 25.78 2.52
C PHE A 110 -14.40 24.35 2.63
N PRO A 111 -13.37 24.00 1.82
CA PRO A 111 -12.65 22.70 1.85
C PRO A 111 -11.66 22.47 3.03
N ARG A 112 -11.52 23.43 3.95
CA ARG A 112 -10.54 23.38 5.06
C ARG A 112 -10.67 22.19 6.04
N PRO A 113 -11.86 21.74 6.46
CA PRO A 113 -11.95 20.67 7.46
C PRO A 113 -11.53 19.30 6.91
N VAL A 114 -11.76 19.04 5.61
CA VAL A 114 -11.34 17.78 4.96
C VAL A 114 -9.82 17.72 4.86
N LEU A 115 -9.18 18.82 4.45
CA LEU A 115 -7.71 18.90 4.43
C LEU A 115 -7.13 18.74 5.84
N ALA A 116 -7.71 19.41 6.85
CA ALA A 116 -7.27 19.29 8.23
C ALA A 116 -7.40 17.83 8.73
N ALA A 117 -8.49 17.14 8.42
CA ALA A 117 -8.68 15.73 8.76
C ALA A 117 -7.67 14.83 8.06
N ALA A 118 -7.40 15.04 6.77
CA ALA A 118 -6.40 14.29 6.02
C ALA A 118 -4.98 14.51 6.58
N VAL A 119 -4.61 15.75 6.89
CA VAL A 119 -3.33 16.10 7.52
C VAL A 119 -3.22 15.45 8.91
N ALA A 120 -4.27 15.52 9.72
CA ALA A 120 -4.30 14.91 11.04
C ALA A 120 -4.15 13.38 10.97
N ALA A 121 -4.86 12.73 10.05
CA ALA A 121 -4.74 11.29 9.81
C ALA A 121 -3.34 10.89 9.34
N GLY A 122 -2.76 11.68 8.43
CA GLY A 122 -1.39 11.49 7.94
C GLY A 122 -0.35 11.62 9.06
N LEU A 123 -0.47 12.66 9.90
CA LEU A 123 0.42 12.85 11.07
C LEU A 123 0.28 11.74 12.10
N LEU A 124 -0.94 11.29 12.38
CA LEU A 124 -1.20 10.17 13.28
C LEU A 124 -0.53 8.89 12.78
N MET A 125 -0.70 8.57 11.49
CA MET A 125 -0.07 7.41 10.86
C MET A 125 1.46 7.53 10.87
N ALA A 126 2.01 8.70 10.52
CA ALA A 126 3.45 8.95 10.55
C ALA A 126 4.04 8.78 11.97
N THR A 127 3.33 9.27 12.99
CA THR A 127 3.72 9.12 14.40
C THR A 127 3.69 7.65 14.83
N ALA A 128 2.65 6.90 14.45
CA ALA A 128 2.56 5.48 14.74
C ALA A 128 3.72 4.69 14.10
N LEU A 129 4.07 4.99 12.84
CA LEU A 129 5.19 4.36 12.14
C LEU A 129 6.55 4.76 12.75
N ALA A 130 6.73 6.01 13.14
CA ALA A 130 7.94 6.47 13.83
C ALA A 130 8.12 5.79 15.19
N LEU A 131 7.04 5.65 15.96
CA LEU A 131 7.04 4.91 17.23
C LEU A 131 7.36 3.43 17.02
N LEU A 132 6.82 2.78 15.98
CA LEU A 132 7.19 1.41 15.62
C LEU A 132 8.67 1.31 15.26
N ALA A 133 9.17 2.23 14.42
CA ALA A 133 10.55 2.25 13.97
C ALA A 133 11.52 2.42 15.16
N TYR A 134 11.21 3.33 16.09
CA TYR A 134 12.00 3.52 17.31
C TYR A 134 12.03 2.27 18.17
N ARG A 135 10.88 1.58 18.26
CA ARG A 135 10.77 0.40 19.10
C ARG A 135 11.42 -0.81 18.50
N GLU A 136 11.41 -1.04 17.19
CA GLU A 136 11.79 -2.30 16.53
C GLU A 136 13.31 -2.50 16.32
N ARG A 137 13.71 -3.73 15.95
CA ARG A 137 15.13 -4.06 15.68
C ARG A 137 15.68 -3.26 14.49
N ARG A 138 17.01 -3.07 14.43
CA ARG A 138 17.71 -2.24 13.43
C ARG A 138 17.24 -2.48 11.98
N ARG A 139 17.07 -3.74 11.55
CA ARG A 139 16.61 -4.06 10.19
C ARG A 139 15.16 -3.59 9.94
N THR A 140 14.24 -3.95 10.82
CA THR A 140 12.82 -3.56 10.72
C THR A 140 12.65 -2.05 10.80
N ARG A 141 13.42 -1.37 11.65
CA ARG A 141 13.46 0.09 11.74
C ARG A 141 13.81 0.74 10.40
N TRP A 142 14.84 0.25 9.72
CA TRP A 142 15.23 0.76 8.41
C TRP A 142 14.17 0.51 7.35
N LEU A 143 13.53 -0.67 7.34
CA LEU A 143 12.43 -0.96 6.42
C LEU A 143 11.22 -0.04 6.64
N LEU A 144 10.84 0.20 7.90
CA LEU A 144 9.76 1.14 8.25
C LEU A 144 10.09 2.56 7.82
N ALA A 145 11.28 3.05 8.17
CA ALA A 145 11.69 4.42 7.85
C ALA A 145 11.82 4.64 6.34
N ALA A 146 12.55 3.77 5.63
CA ALA A 146 12.71 3.86 4.18
C ALA A 146 11.37 3.73 3.47
N GLY A 147 10.52 2.78 3.91
CA GLY A 147 9.20 2.58 3.33
C GLY A 147 8.27 3.78 3.52
N ALA A 148 8.24 4.37 4.72
CA ALA A 148 7.45 5.56 5.03
C ALA A 148 7.94 6.78 4.24
N ILE A 149 9.26 7.02 4.18
CA ILE A 149 9.85 8.13 3.43
C ILE A 149 9.55 7.98 1.94
N LEU A 150 9.72 6.80 1.35
CA LEU A 150 9.43 6.56 -0.06
C LEU A 150 7.95 6.76 -0.37
N LEU A 151 7.05 6.20 0.44
CA LEU A 151 5.61 6.31 0.22
C LEU A 151 5.15 7.78 0.33
N ALA A 152 5.51 8.46 1.42
CA ALA A 152 5.11 9.85 1.65
C ALA A 152 5.78 10.81 0.65
N GLY A 153 7.08 10.66 0.42
CA GLY A 153 7.83 11.49 -0.51
C GLY A 153 7.33 11.37 -1.95
N SER A 154 7.02 10.15 -2.41
CA SER A 154 6.48 9.94 -3.75
C SER A 154 5.06 10.47 -3.92
N THR A 155 4.23 10.37 -2.87
CA THR A 155 2.88 10.94 -2.86
C THR A 155 2.93 12.47 -2.91
N ALA A 156 3.80 13.08 -2.10
CA ALA A 156 3.99 14.54 -2.09
C ALA A 156 4.57 15.04 -3.43
N ALA A 157 5.54 14.33 -3.99
CA ALA A 157 6.12 14.66 -5.29
C ALA A 157 5.08 14.60 -6.42
N GLY A 158 4.21 13.57 -6.43
CA GLY A 158 3.10 13.48 -7.38
C GLY A 158 2.14 14.66 -7.25
N ALA A 159 1.70 14.97 -6.03
CA ALA A 159 0.81 16.11 -5.78
C ALA A 159 1.45 17.46 -6.19
N LEU A 160 2.74 17.66 -5.91
CA LEU A 160 3.47 18.87 -6.35
C LEU A 160 3.55 18.95 -7.88
N THR A 161 3.86 17.84 -8.55
CA THR A 161 3.96 17.79 -10.01
C THR A 161 2.62 18.13 -10.66
N GLN A 162 1.52 17.57 -10.15
CA GLN A 162 0.16 17.88 -10.62
C GLN A 162 -0.19 19.37 -10.44
N ASN A 163 0.11 19.96 -9.29
CA ASN A 163 -0.15 21.38 -9.03
C ASN A 163 0.69 22.31 -9.93
N LEU A 164 1.95 21.97 -10.18
CA LEU A 164 2.83 22.74 -11.06
C LEU A 164 2.37 22.70 -12.53
N VAL A 165 1.88 21.55 -12.99
CA VAL A 165 1.30 21.40 -14.33
C VAL A 165 -0.01 22.18 -14.43
N ALA A 166 -0.91 22.05 -13.45
CA ALA A 166 -2.18 22.77 -13.44
C ALA A 166 -2.01 24.30 -13.36
N GLY A 167 -0.98 24.78 -12.65
CA GLY A 167 -0.65 26.20 -12.54
C GLY A 167 0.02 26.81 -13.79
N GLY A 168 0.20 26.04 -14.88
CA GLY A 168 0.85 26.52 -16.11
C GLY A 168 2.33 26.87 -15.95
N ALA A 169 2.94 26.51 -14.82
CA ALA A 169 4.25 27.00 -14.40
C ALA A 169 5.43 26.26 -15.06
N THR A 170 5.19 25.31 -15.97
CA THR A 170 6.24 24.40 -16.44
C THR A 170 6.23 24.14 -17.95
N GLY A 171 7.42 24.28 -18.56
CA GLY A 171 7.76 23.68 -19.86
C GLY A 171 8.03 22.17 -19.79
N PHE A 172 7.51 21.48 -18.76
CA PHE A 172 7.62 20.03 -18.54
C PHE A 172 6.51 19.23 -19.23
N ALA A 173 5.70 19.87 -20.07
CA ALA A 173 4.69 19.19 -20.87
C ALA A 173 5.34 18.10 -21.75
N GLY A 174 4.79 16.89 -21.72
CA GLY A 174 5.29 15.74 -22.47
C GLY A 174 6.10 14.75 -21.63
N ALA A 175 7.19 14.21 -22.18
CA ALA A 175 7.90 13.04 -21.63
C ALA A 175 8.41 13.22 -20.18
N GLY A 176 8.75 14.44 -19.77
CA GLY A 176 9.22 14.72 -18.41
C GLY A 176 8.16 14.47 -17.34
N SER A 177 6.91 14.88 -17.59
CA SER A 177 5.78 14.63 -16.70
C SER A 177 5.49 13.13 -16.53
N VAL A 178 5.51 12.38 -17.64
CA VAL A 178 5.31 10.92 -17.64
C VAL A 178 6.39 10.20 -16.83
N LEU A 179 7.66 10.62 -16.95
CA LEU A 179 8.76 10.06 -16.16
C LEU A 179 8.59 10.34 -14.67
N ALA A 180 8.20 11.56 -14.30
CA ALA A 180 7.95 11.94 -12.91
C ALA A 180 6.80 11.12 -12.31
N ASP A 181 5.71 10.94 -13.06
CA ASP A 181 4.57 10.14 -12.62
C ASP A 181 4.96 8.67 -12.41
N ASN A 182 5.67 8.07 -13.37
CA ASN A 182 6.16 6.69 -13.26
C ASN A 182 7.12 6.52 -12.08
N ALA A 183 8.03 7.47 -11.86
CA ALA A 183 8.91 7.48 -10.69
C ALA A 183 8.11 7.58 -9.38
N GLY A 184 7.06 8.39 -9.35
CA GLY A 184 6.13 8.50 -8.23
C GLY A 184 5.41 7.18 -7.93
N TRP A 185 4.92 6.47 -8.95
CA TRP A 185 4.30 5.15 -8.77
C TRP A 185 5.29 4.10 -8.28
N LEU A 186 6.50 4.04 -8.85
CA LEU A 186 7.56 3.13 -8.40
C LEU A 186 7.93 3.38 -6.94
N GLY A 187 8.13 4.64 -6.56
CA GLY A 187 8.47 5.03 -5.20
C GLY A 187 7.35 4.68 -4.21
N ARG A 188 6.09 4.92 -4.56
CA ARG A 188 4.93 4.51 -3.76
C ARG A 188 4.86 2.98 -3.59
N ALA A 189 4.97 2.23 -4.67
CA ALA A 189 4.95 0.76 -4.63
C ALA A 189 6.12 0.19 -3.82
N ALA A 190 7.31 0.75 -3.98
CA ALA A 190 8.48 0.34 -3.22
C ALA A 190 8.29 0.65 -1.72
N GLY A 191 7.74 1.82 -1.40
CA GLY A 191 7.38 2.22 -0.04
C GLY A 191 6.41 1.22 0.62
N ALA A 192 5.31 0.90 -0.05
CA ALA A 192 4.32 -0.06 0.43
C ALA A 192 4.92 -1.46 0.66
N LEU A 193 5.75 -1.94 -0.26
CA LEU A 193 6.43 -3.24 -0.14
C LEU A 193 7.41 -3.28 1.04
N LEU A 194 8.17 -2.21 1.27
CA LEU A 194 9.09 -2.12 2.41
C LEU A 194 8.33 -2.11 3.74
N LEU A 195 7.20 -1.42 3.80
CA LEU A 195 6.32 -1.38 4.99
C LEU A 195 5.72 -2.77 5.25
N ALA A 196 5.22 -3.46 4.23
CA ALA A 196 4.75 -4.84 4.34
C ALA A 196 5.86 -5.79 4.78
N ALA A 197 7.05 -5.69 4.18
CA ALA A 197 8.22 -6.48 4.55
C ALA A 197 8.66 -6.22 5.99
N ALA A 198 8.56 -4.96 6.47
CA ALA A 198 8.83 -4.62 7.86
C ALA A 198 7.88 -5.37 8.81
N ALA A 199 6.57 -5.35 8.54
CA ALA A 199 5.58 -6.08 9.33
C ALA A 199 5.83 -7.59 9.31
N MET A 200 6.10 -8.18 8.14
CA MET A 200 6.43 -9.62 8.06
C MET A 200 7.74 -9.97 8.77
N SER A 201 8.72 -9.05 8.78
CA SER A 201 10.01 -9.28 9.44
C SER A 201 9.93 -9.41 10.96
N THR A 202 8.86 -8.94 11.59
CA THR A 202 8.65 -9.08 13.04
C THR A 202 8.05 -10.43 13.40
N MET A 203 7.56 -11.18 12.42
CA MET A 203 7.00 -12.52 12.58
C MET A 203 8.07 -13.60 12.41
N SER A 204 7.89 -14.70 13.11
CA SER A 204 8.65 -15.94 12.97
C SER A 204 7.66 -17.07 12.76
N VAL A 205 7.82 -17.83 11.69
CA VAL A 205 7.05 -19.04 11.43
C VAL A 205 7.94 -20.24 11.74
N THR A 206 7.55 -21.05 12.70
CA THR A 206 8.25 -22.28 13.07
C THR A 206 7.34 -23.45 12.78
N ARG A 207 7.76 -24.32 11.85
CA ARG A 207 7.06 -25.57 11.55
C ARG A 207 7.54 -26.65 12.51
N SER A 208 6.61 -27.32 13.17
CA SER A 208 6.86 -28.47 14.04
C SER A 208 6.04 -29.67 13.58
N ARG A 209 6.32 -30.87 14.10
CA ARG A 209 5.47 -32.06 13.84
C ARG A 209 4.02 -31.86 14.31
N GLU A 210 3.79 -30.98 15.28
CA GLU A 210 2.47 -30.67 15.85
C GLU A 210 1.72 -29.55 15.09
N GLY A 211 2.32 -28.98 14.04
CA GLY A 211 1.71 -27.90 13.25
C GLY A 211 2.61 -26.69 13.03
N VAL A 212 2.01 -25.61 12.50
CA VAL A 212 2.68 -24.34 12.18
C VAL A 212 2.45 -23.34 13.30
N ARG A 213 3.53 -22.82 13.88
CA ARG A 213 3.48 -21.79 14.93
C ARG A 213 3.94 -20.45 14.37
N VAL A 214 3.15 -19.41 14.61
CA VAL A 214 3.49 -18.04 14.21
C VAL A 214 3.64 -17.19 15.48
N CYS A 215 4.84 -16.68 15.71
CA CYS A 215 5.17 -15.90 16.91
C CYS A 215 5.81 -14.57 16.54
N HIS A 216 5.61 -13.55 17.39
CA HIS A 216 6.39 -12.31 17.28
C HIS A 216 7.84 -12.61 17.71
N ARG A 217 8.84 -12.19 16.91
CA ARG A 217 10.28 -12.46 17.17
C ARG A 217 10.79 -11.96 18.53
N ARG A 218 10.05 -11.07 19.18
CA ARG A 218 10.37 -10.53 20.52
C ARG A 218 9.71 -11.27 21.67
N ALA A 219 8.64 -12.01 21.43
CA ALA A 219 7.84 -12.58 22.51
C ALA A 219 8.52 -13.77 23.22
N GLY A 220 9.69 -14.21 22.74
CA GLY A 220 10.34 -15.42 23.22
C GLY A 220 9.47 -16.67 22.97
N PRO A 221 9.94 -17.86 23.37
CA PRO A 221 9.23 -19.12 23.11
C PRO A 221 7.92 -19.28 23.91
N ARG A 222 7.57 -18.38 24.83
CA ARG A 222 6.43 -18.54 25.74
C ARG A 222 5.10 -17.98 25.23
N ALA A 223 5.10 -17.09 24.23
CA ALA A 223 3.85 -16.59 23.65
C ALA A 223 3.54 -17.37 22.37
N ILE A 224 2.88 -18.51 22.53
CA ILE A 224 2.56 -19.42 21.42
C ILE A 224 1.10 -19.24 21.06
N VAL A 225 0.86 -18.85 19.81
CA VAL A 225 -0.43 -19.05 19.16
C VAL A 225 -0.30 -20.34 18.37
N THR A 226 -0.82 -21.44 18.93
CA THR A 226 -0.83 -22.74 18.26
C THR A 226 -2.11 -22.82 17.45
N ALA A 227 -2.00 -22.62 16.13
CA ALA A 227 -3.03 -23.08 15.23
C ALA A 227 -2.75 -24.57 14.96
N SER A 228 -3.41 -25.46 15.70
CA SER A 228 -3.40 -26.88 15.37
C SER A 228 -4.27 -27.06 14.12
N VAL A 229 -3.63 -27.19 12.96
CA VAL A 229 -4.32 -27.77 11.80
C VAL A 229 -4.51 -29.25 12.17
N PRO A 230 -5.75 -29.76 12.30
CA PRO A 230 -5.95 -31.17 12.56
C PRO A 230 -5.18 -31.94 11.50
N ALA A 231 -4.32 -32.86 11.92
CA ALA A 231 -3.65 -33.75 10.99
C ALA A 231 -4.77 -34.45 10.20
N ALA A 232 -4.76 -34.30 8.88
CA ALA A 232 -5.65 -35.06 8.03
C ALA A 232 -5.48 -36.53 8.43
N ASP A 233 -6.56 -37.15 8.90
CA ASP A 233 -6.50 -38.54 9.37
C ASP A 233 -6.12 -39.39 8.15
N PRO A 234 -4.94 -40.03 8.14
CA PRO A 234 -4.49 -40.84 7.01
C PRO A 234 -5.41 -42.04 6.75
N ARG A 235 -6.44 -42.26 7.58
CA ARG A 235 -7.44 -43.33 7.43
C ARG A 235 -8.62 -42.98 6.51
N GLU A 236 -8.76 -41.73 6.05
CA GLU A 236 -9.85 -41.37 5.12
C GLU A 236 -9.51 -41.57 3.63
N GLU A 237 -8.25 -41.85 3.26
CA GLU A 237 -7.91 -42.33 1.91
C GLU A 237 -8.12 -43.84 1.80
N GLY A 238 -9.36 -44.27 2.01
CA GLY A 238 -9.83 -45.57 1.57
C GLY A 238 -9.91 -45.59 0.05
N VAL A 239 -8.78 -45.88 -0.63
CA VAL A 239 -8.77 -46.28 -2.04
C VAL A 239 -9.35 -47.69 -2.11
N PRO A 240 -10.54 -47.89 -2.72
CA PRO A 240 -11.07 -49.23 -2.94
C PRO A 240 -10.18 -49.96 -3.97
N ALA A 241 -9.83 -51.20 -3.63
CA ALA A 241 -9.11 -52.14 -4.50
C ALA A 241 -10.02 -52.73 -5.60
#